data_AF-A0A9N9SQ09-F1
#
_entry.id   AF-A0A9N9SQ09-F1
#
_cell.length_a   1.000
_cell.length_b   1.000
_cell.length_c   1.000
_cell.angle_alpha   90.00
_cell.angle_beta   90.00
_cell.angle_gamma   90.00
#
_symmetry.space_group_name_H-M   'P 1'
#
loop_
_entity.id
_entity.type
_entity.pdbx_description
1 polymer ?
#
loop_
_entity_poly.entity_id
_entity_poly.type
_entity_poly.pdbx_seq_one_letter_code
_entity_poly.pdbx_strand_id
1 'polypeptide(L)'
;MKNSGVIDFREYLLGVLGIVKDKKALDVLQIACKIYDKSGHGRLTCEDFCKAACQTIALSKDYAMEVFEQVDRNQLGYITYGKFLSHVVTG
;
A
#
# COMPACT_ATOMS: atom_id res chain seq x y z
N MET A 1 10.99 6.60 13.71
CA MET A 1 10.18 5.41 14.05
C MET A 1 10.79 4.78 15.30
N LYS A 2 9.99 4.45 16.33
CA LYS A 2 10.49 3.83 17.57
C LYS A 2 10.87 2.38 17.26
N ASN A 3 12.16 2.08 17.36
CA ASN A 3 12.67 0.72 17.24
C ASN A 3 12.48 0.03 18.60
N SER A 4 11.35 -0.64 18.80
CA SER A 4 10.98 -1.30 20.06
C SER A 4 11.80 -2.57 20.32
N GLY A 5 12.57 -3.05 19.33
CA GLY A 5 13.18 -4.39 19.35
C GLY A 5 12.16 -5.52 19.22
N VAL A 6 10.88 -5.19 19.02
CA VAL A 6 9.78 -6.15 18.85
C VAL A 6 9.18 -5.89 17.48
N ILE A 7 9.24 -6.91 16.63
CA ILE A 7 8.58 -6.87 15.32
C ILE A 7 7.10 -7.18 15.52
N ASP A 8 6.21 -6.27 15.15
CA ASP A 8 4.78 -6.58 15.17
C ASP A 8 4.39 -7.49 13.99
N PHE A 9 3.19 -8.09 14.02
CA PHE A 9 2.76 -9.02 12.97
C PHE A 9 2.78 -8.39 11.56
N ARG A 10 2.51 -7.08 11.46
CA ARG A 10 2.55 -6.34 10.20
C ARG A 10 3.99 -6.19 9.73
N GLU A 11 4.90 -5.79 10.61
CA GLU A 11 6.32 -5.66 10.31
C GLU A 11 6.95 -7.01 9.95
N TYR A 12 6.55 -8.10 10.62
CA TYR A 12 7.00 -9.46 10.30
C TYR A 12 6.56 -9.87 8.91
N LEU A 13 5.28 -9.66 8.58
CA LEU A 13 4.74 -10.03 7.27
C LEU A 13 5.37 -9.20 6.15
N LEU A 14 5.62 -7.91 6.38
CA LEU A 14 6.34 -7.05 5.43
C LEU A 14 7.79 -7.50 5.25
N GLY A 15 8.49 -7.88 6.34
CA GLY A 15 9.83 -8.44 6.29
C GLY A 15 9.89 -9.74 5.50
N VAL A 16 8.96 -10.66 5.73
CA VAL A 16 8.84 -11.91 4.96
C VAL A 16 8.59 -11.62 3.48
N LEU A 17 7.72 -10.66 3.15
CA LEU A 17 7.45 -10.28 1.77
C LEU A 17 8.65 -9.66 1.06
N GLY A 18 9.48 -8.88 1.76
CA GLY A 18 10.72 -8.32 1.23
C GLY A 18 11.81 -9.36 0.95
N ILE A 19 11.74 -10.54 1.58
CA ILE A 19 12.71 -11.64 1.39
C ILE A 19 12.37 -12.53 0.18
N VAL A 20 11.11 -12.53 -0.28
CA VAL A 20 10.70 -13.36 -1.42
C VAL A 20 11.17 -12.73 -2.74
N LYS A 21 12.33 -13.20 -3.23
CA LYS A 21 13.05 -12.70 -4.41
C LYS A 21 12.24 -12.66 -5.73
N ASP A 22 11.11 -13.38 -5.82
CA ASP A 22 10.35 -13.56 -7.07
C ASP A 22 8.94 -12.95 -7.07
N LYS A 23 8.54 -12.18 -6.05
CA LYS A 23 7.26 -11.46 -6.11
C LYS A 23 7.43 -10.12 -6.79
N LYS A 24 6.60 -9.84 -7.80
CA LYS A 24 6.55 -8.51 -8.42
C LYS A 24 6.17 -7.50 -7.33
N ALA A 25 6.77 -6.32 -7.36
CA ALA A 25 6.51 -5.26 -6.36
C ALA A 25 5.00 -4.99 -6.16
N LEU A 26 4.19 -5.14 -7.21
CA LEU A 26 2.74 -5.00 -7.18
C LEU A 26 2.02 -6.11 -6.37
N ASP A 27 2.55 -7.33 -6.34
CA ASP A 27 1.98 -8.45 -5.57
C ASP A 27 2.19 -8.21 -4.07
N VAL A 28 3.37 -7.70 -3.70
CA VAL A 28 3.69 -7.32 -2.31
C VAL A 28 2.82 -6.13 -1.88
N LEU A 29 2.67 -5.13 -2.74
CA LEU A 29 1.78 -4.00 -2.49
C LEU A 29 0.32 -4.45 -2.31
N GLN A 30 -0.17 -5.42 -3.12
CA GLN A 30 -1.51 -5.96 -2.96
C GLN A 30 -1.75 -6.55 -1.57
N ILE A 31 -0.75 -7.27 -1.05
CA ILE A 31 -0.84 -7.88 0.28
C ILE A 31 -0.83 -6.78 1.35
N ALA A 32 0.03 -5.78 1.25
CA ALA A 32 0.03 -4.66 2.18
C ALA A 32 -1.29 -3.87 2.15
N CYS A 33 -1.85 -3.63 0.97
CA CYS A 33 -3.18 -3.03 0.82
C CYS A 33 -4.26 -3.81 1.59
N LYS A 34 -4.22 -5.15 1.60
CA LYS A 34 -5.15 -5.96 2.40
C LYS A 34 -4.90 -5.85 3.91
N ILE A 35 -3.63 -5.74 4.34
CA ILE A 35 -3.27 -5.57 5.75
C ILE A 35 -3.74 -4.20 6.28
N TYR A 36 -3.66 -3.18 5.44
CA TYR A 36 -4.00 -1.81 5.78
C TYR A 36 -5.48 -1.47 5.60
N ASP A 37 -6.25 -2.29 4.89
CA ASP A 37 -7.70 -2.18 4.79
C ASP A 37 -8.37 -2.59 6.11
N LYS A 38 -8.44 -1.65 7.06
CA LYS A 38 -9.11 -1.84 8.35
C LYS A 38 -10.63 -2.05 8.20
N SER A 39 -11.20 -1.61 7.09
CA SER A 39 -12.64 -1.73 6.82
C SER A 39 -13.04 -3.13 6.37
N GLY A 40 -12.10 -3.89 5.80
CA GLY A 40 -12.37 -5.19 5.18
C GLY A 40 -13.17 -5.11 3.88
N HIS A 41 -13.43 -3.91 3.36
CA HIS A 41 -14.24 -3.66 2.16
C HIS A 41 -13.39 -3.36 0.91
N GLY A 42 -12.09 -3.59 0.97
CA GLY A 42 -11.12 -3.27 -0.07
C GLY A 42 -10.88 -1.78 -0.24
N ARG A 43 -11.20 -0.96 0.78
CA ARG A 43 -11.12 0.51 0.73
C ARG A 43 -9.93 1.00 1.54
N LEU A 44 -9.05 1.75 0.89
CA LEU A 44 -7.90 2.36 1.52
C LEU A 44 -8.08 3.86 1.57
N THR A 45 -7.94 4.42 2.76
CA THR A 45 -7.77 5.87 2.93
C THR A 45 -6.42 6.31 2.34
N CYS A 46 -6.24 7.61 2.12
CA CYS A 46 -4.95 8.15 1.69
C CYS A 46 -3.82 7.75 2.65
N GLU A 47 -4.08 7.82 3.96
CA GLU A 47 -3.11 7.43 4.98
C GLU A 47 -2.72 5.94 4.90
N ASP A 48 -3.71 5.06 4.78
CA ASP A 48 -3.48 3.61 4.73
C ASP A 48 -2.79 3.19 3.42
N PHE A 49 -3.16 3.81 2.29
CA PHE A 49 -2.47 3.60 1.01
C PHE A 49 -1.02 4.07 1.05
N CYS A 50 -0.76 5.28 1.57
CA CYS A 50 0.60 5.81 1.70
C CYS A 50 1.46 4.89 2.57
N LYS A 51 0.92 4.39 3.70
CA LYS A 51 1.64 3.43 4.54
C LYS A 51 1.98 2.14 3.79
N ALA A 52 1.00 1.57 3.07
CA ALA A 52 1.22 0.38 2.28
C ALA A 52 2.30 0.60 1.19
N ALA A 53 2.21 1.69 0.43
CA ALA A 53 3.12 2.02 -0.66
C ALA A 53 4.54 2.33 -0.19
N CYS A 54 4.69 3.19 0.82
CA CYS A 54 6.01 3.56 1.34
C CYS A 54 6.75 2.36 1.96
N GLN A 55 6.03 1.45 2.63
CA GLN A 55 6.65 0.33 3.33
C GLN A 55 6.93 -0.89 2.44
N THR A 56 6.27 -1.01 1.28
CA THR A 56 6.45 -2.18 0.40
C THR A 56 7.30 -1.90 -0.82
N ILE A 57 7.11 -0.74 -1.44
CA ILE A 57 7.75 -0.41 -2.71
C ILE A 57 8.62 0.85 -2.62
N ALA A 58 8.93 1.28 -1.39
CA ALA A 58 9.80 2.41 -1.08
C ALA A 58 9.42 3.71 -1.79
N LEU A 59 8.12 3.89 -2.09
CA LEU A 59 7.61 5.14 -2.61
C LEU A 59 7.75 6.27 -1.58
N SER A 60 8.05 7.48 -2.05
CA SER A 60 7.97 8.65 -1.18
C SER A 60 6.52 8.91 -0.80
N LYS A 61 6.31 9.48 0.39
CA LYS A 61 4.97 9.83 0.85
C LYS A 61 4.28 10.80 -0.13
N ASP A 62 5.02 11.81 -0.61
CA ASP A 62 4.46 12.83 -1.51
C ASP A 62 3.99 12.20 -2.82
N TYR A 63 4.80 11.33 -3.42
CA TYR A 63 4.39 10.62 -4.64
C TYR A 63 3.23 9.65 -4.39
N ALA A 64 3.20 8.97 -3.24
CA ALA A 64 2.07 8.11 -2.89
C ALA A 64 0.76 8.91 -2.72
N MET A 65 0.82 10.14 -2.21
CA MET A 65 -0.33 11.04 -2.14
C MET A 65 -0.77 11.50 -3.54
N GLU A 66 0.17 11.92 -4.40
CA GLU A 66 -0.15 12.30 -5.78
C GLU A 66 -0.84 11.16 -6.54
N VAL A 67 -0.32 9.93 -6.41
CA VAL A 67 -0.94 8.74 -6.99
C VAL A 67 -2.34 8.50 -6.42
N PHE A 68 -2.52 8.68 -5.11
CA PHE A 68 -3.84 8.54 -4.49
C PHE A 68 -4.84 9.53 -5.08
N GLU A 69 -4.47 10.82 -5.19
CA GLU A 69 -5.33 11.87 -5.74
C GLU A 69 -5.68 11.61 -7.21
N GLN A 70 -4.74 11.11 -8.01
CA GLN A 70 -4.98 10.73 -9.40
C GLN A 70 -5.96 9.56 -9.56
N VAL A 71 -5.97 8.63 -8.61
CA VAL A 71 -6.85 7.46 -8.59
C VAL A 71 -8.23 7.81 -8.00
N ASP A 72 -8.29 8.66 -6.97
CA ASP A 72 -9.53 9.13 -6.34
C ASP A 72 -10.12 10.36 -7.03
N ARG A 73 -10.29 10.29 -8.36
CA ARG A 73 -10.81 11.42 -9.18
C ARG A 73 -12.17 11.93 -8.73
N ASN A 74 -12.96 11.07 -8.08
CA ASN A 74 -14.31 11.38 -7.62
C ASN A 74 -14.34 11.88 -6.16
N GLN A 75 -13.18 12.06 -5.52
CA GLN A 75 -13.03 12.51 -4.13
C GLN A 75 -13.88 11.67 -3.15
N LEU A 76 -13.83 10.35 -3.31
CA LEU A 76 -14.52 9.41 -2.43
C LEU A 76 -13.85 9.32 -1.05
N GLY A 77 -12.62 9.81 -0.92
CA GLY A 77 -11.79 9.70 0.28
C GLY A 77 -11.16 8.31 0.45
N TYR A 78 -11.35 7.43 -0.54
CA TYR A 78 -10.76 6.10 -0.56
C TYR A 78 -10.51 5.59 -1.98
N ILE A 79 -9.52 4.70 -2.12
CA ILE A 79 -9.28 3.95 -3.34
C ILE A 79 -9.34 2.45 -3.08
N THR A 80 -9.48 1.68 -4.16
CA THR A 80 -9.35 0.22 -4.10
C THR A 80 -8.07 -0.19 -4.83
N TYR A 81 -7.46 -1.30 -4.43
CA TYR A 81 -6.26 -1.82 -5.12
C TYR A 81 -6.52 -2.05 -6.61
N GLY A 82 -7.72 -2.49 -6.99
CA GLY A 82 -8.10 -2.65 -8.40
C GLY A 82 -8.07 -1.34 -9.19
N LYS A 83 -8.62 -0.24 -8.63
CA LYS A 83 -8.56 1.08 -9.28
C LYS A 83 -7.12 1.57 -9.43
N PHE A 84 -6.30 1.39 -8.40
CA PHE A 84 -4.87 1.71 -8.47
C PHE A 84 -4.17 0.90 -9.57
N LEU A 85 -4.38 -0.42 -9.62
CA LEU A 85 -3.75 -1.27 -10.63
C LEU A 85 -4.17 -0.88 -12.04
N SER A 86 -5.46 -0.58 -12.26
CA SER A 86 -5.93 -0.07 -13.54
C SER A 86 -5.17 1.21 -13.92
N HIS A 87 -5.04 2.18 -13.01
CA HIS A 87 -4.31 3.43 -13.26
C HIS A 87 -2.83 3.20 -13.61
N VAL A 88 -2.15 2.27 -12.94
CA VAL A 88 -0.73 1.92 -13.21
C VAL A 88 -0.55 1.19 -14.55
N VAL A 89 -1.52 0.39 -14.99
CA VAL A 89 -1.42 -0.39 -16.23
C VAL A 89 -1.80 0.43 -17.46
N THR A 90 -2.72 1.40 -17.32
CA THR A 90 -3.10 2.31 -18.42
C THR A 90 -2.28 3.60 -18.49
N GLY A 91 -1.37 3.83 -17.54
CA GLY A 91 -0.50 4.99 -17.47
C GLY A 91 0.78 4.84 -18.28
#